data_AF-A0A6P1A477-F1
#
_entry.id   AF-A0A6P1A477-F1
#
_cell.length_a   1.000
_cell.length_b   1.000
_cell.length_c   1.000
_cell.angle_alpha   90.00
_cell.angle_beta   90.00
_cell.angle_gamma   90.00
#
_symmetry.space_group_name_H-M   'P 1'
#
loop_
_entity.id
_entity.type
_entity.pdbx_description
1 polymer ?
#
loop_
_entity_poly.entity_id
_entity_poly.type
_entity_poly.pdbx_seq_one_letter_code
_entity_poly.pdbx_strand_id
1 'polypeptide(L)'
;QATFRLYPIPQAAETIVLTGEMDGIASAVKTVLASALTPTALDLLSPKLVTELGIGQEMGLMVRFQSVADSVKEQCARIQSVAEQLGLRNSFYSNGDDTSLWESLANSIGKLGQSSTIVCKIGVLPTAAAKTLNTLESLGGLGLIHVRSGLGKVWFESKAFSSEMIKNMRNFCKTEQGFMTVLEAPITLKQELDVWGYQGNGLEVMRGIKQKFDPENVLSPGRFIGGI
;
A
#
# COMPACT_ATOMS: atom_id res chain seq x y z
N GLN A 1 -26.05 11.69 1.58
CA GLN A 1 -25.75 12.19 0.23
C GLN A 1 -24.28 12.54 0.16
N ALA A 2 -23.59 12.22 -0.93
CA ALA A 2 -22.20 12.61 -1.17
C ALA A 2 -22.09 13.29 -2.53
N THR A 3 -21.17 14.23 -2.68
CA THR A 3 -20.86 14.91 -3.95
C THR A 3 -19.41 14.61 -4.31
N PHE A 4 -19.17 14.08 -5.51
CA PHE A 4 -17.85 13.66 -5.96
C PHE A 4 -17.31 14.61 -7.04
N ARG A 5 -16.02 14.94 -6.95
CA ARG A 5 -15.32 15.68 -8.00
C ARG A 5 -14.92 14.73 -9.13
N LEU A 6 -15.26 15.11 -10.36
CA LEU A 6 -14.90 14.35 -11.57
C LEU A 6 -13.78 15.06 -12.34
N TYR A 7 -13.04 14.27 -13.11
CA TYR A 7 -11.97 14.75 -14.00
C TYR A 7 -12.18 14.17 -15.41
N PRO A 8 -11.71 14.85 -16.47
CA PRO A 8 -11.72 14.30 -17.81
C PRO A 8 -10.92 13.00 -17.90
N ILE A 9 -11.34 12.11 -18.80
CA ILE A 9 -10.59 10.88 -19.10
C ILE A 9 -9.29 11.28 -19.82
N PRO A 10 -8.10 10.82 -19.37
CA PRO A 10 -6.83 11.12 -20.03
C PRO A 10 -6.78 10.60 -21.46
N GLN A 11 -6.08 11.32 -22.35
CA GLN A 11 -5.92 10.92 -23.74
C GLN A 11 -5.06 9.66 -23.90
N ALA A 12 -4.00 9.54 -23.09
CA ALA A 12 -3.09 8.40 -23.09
C ALA A 12 -2.81 7.95 -21.64
N ALA A 13 -2.57 6.65 -21.49
CA ALA A 13 -2.19 6.02 -20.24
C ALA A 13 -1.18 4.90 -20.52
N GLU A 14 -0.04 4.94 -19.83
CA GLU A 14 0.97 3.90 -19.89
C GLU A 14 1.46 3.58 -18.48
N THR A 15 1.76 2.30 -18.26
CA THR A 15 2.44 1.83 -17.04
C THR A 15 3.75 1.19 -17.41
N ILE A 16 4.79 1.57 -16.68
CA ILE A 16 6.06 0.87 -16.64
C ILE A 16 6.19 0.14 -15.30
N VAL A 17 6.54 -1.13 -15.36
CA VAL A 17 6.79 -1.98 -14.20
C VAL A 17 8.28 -2.23 -14.11
N LEU A 18 8.88 -1.91 -12.98
CA LEU A 18 10.27 -2.25 -12.66
C LEU A 18 10.29 -3.43 -11.69
N THR A 19 11.16 -4.40 -11.91
CA THR A 19 11.39 -5.52 -10.98
C THR A 19 12.86 -5.75 -10.72
N GLY A 20 13.19 -6.12 -9.48
CA GLY A 20 14.55 -6.46 -9.07
C GLY A 20 14.70 -6.51 -7.55
N GLU A 21 15.95 -6.58 -7.10
CA GLU A 21 16.28 -6.61 -5.67
C GLU A 21 15.83 -5.33 -4.94
N MET A 22 15.55 -5.47 -3.64
CA MET A 22 15.04 -4.41 -2.77
C MET A 22 15.84 -3.11 -2.87
N ASP A 23 17.18 -3.16 -2.85
CA ASP A 23 18.03 -1.97 -2.86
C ASP A 23 17.96 -1.20 -4.19
N GLY A 24 17.85 -1.93 -5.31
CA GLY A 24 17.63 -1.35 -6.63
C GLY A 24 16.28 -0.65 -6.72
N ILE A 25 15.21 -1.31 -6.24
CA ILE A 25 13.86 -0.73 -6.21
C ILE A 25 13.79 0.47 -5.26
N ALA A 26 14.43 0.41 -4.09
CA ALA A 26 14.53 1.54 -3.15
C ALA A 26 15.23 2.75 -3.79
N SER A 27 16.29 2.49 -4.56
CA SER A 27 17.01 3.52 -5.31
C SER A 27 16.14 4.13 -6.41
N ALA A 28 15.38 3.30 -7.15
CA ALA A 28 14.44 3.79 -8.16
C ALA A 28 13.35 4.67 -7.53
N VAL A 29 12.74 4.24 -6.42
CA VAL A 29 11.77 5.03 -5.65
C VAL A 29 12.34 6.41 -5.28
N LYS A 30 13.56 6.44 -4.72
CA LYS A 30 14.22 7.70 -4.34
C LYS A 30 14.45 8.61 -5.55
N THR A 31 14.93 8.05 -6.66
CA THR A 31 15.17 8.81 -7.90
C THR A 31 13.89 9.39 -8.47
N VAL A 32 12.81 8.60 -8.52
CA VAL A 32 11.50 9.07 -9.03
C VAL A 32 10.93 10.18 -8.13
N LEU A 33 10.97 10.03 -6.81
CA LEU A 33 10.48 11.05 -5.88
C LEU A 33 11.31 12.33 -5.90
N ALA A 34 12.59 12.26 -6.26
CA ALA A 34 13.47 13.42 -6.40
C ALA A 34 13.42 14.07 -7.81
N SER A 35 12.68 13.48 -8.75
CA SER A 35 12.60 13.94 -10.13
C SER A 35 11.44 14.92 -10.36
N ALA A 36 11.40 15.51 -11.56
CA ALA A 36 10.26 16.31 -12.02
C ALA A 36 9.13 15.46 -12.65
N LEU A 37 9.19 14.13 -12.51
CA LEU A 37 8.17 13.24 -13.05
C LEU A 37 6.86 13.37 -12.26
N THR A 38 5.75 13.18 -12.97
CA THR A 38 4.38 13.37 -12.45
C THR A 38 3.54 12.11 -12.65
N PRO A 39 3.95 10.96 -12.07
CA PRO A 39 3.17 9.73 -12.21
C PRO A 39 1.79 9.91 -11.59
N THR A 40 0.74 9.35 -12.20
CA THR A 40 -0.61 9.32 -11.61
C THR A 40 -0.77 8.17 -10.62
N ALA A 41 0.09 7.14 -10.68
CA ALA A 41 0.23 6.11 -9.66
C ALA A 41 1.71 5.70 -9.50
N LEU A 42 2.12 5.41 -8.26
CA LEU A 42 3.47 4.96 -7.93
C LEU A 42 3.37 3.98 -6.77
N ASP A 43 3.33 2.70 -7.13
CA ASP A 43 2.92 1.62 -6.25
C ASP A 43 4.04 0.60 -6.13
N LEU A 44 4.41 0.28 -4.90
CA LEU A 44 5.44 -0.69 -4.56
C LEU A 44 4.77 -2.01 -4.14
N LEU A 45 5.17 -3.12 -4.76
CA LEU A 45 4.55 -4.43 -4.62
C LEU A 45 5.55 -5.42 -4.04
N SER A 46 5.07 -6.27 -3.14
CA SER A 46 5.88 -7.36 -2.59
C SER A 46 6.15 -8.43 -3.66
N PRO A 47 7.26 -9.19 -3.57
CA PRO A 47 7.58 -10.25 -4.54
C PRO A 47 6.46 -11.26 -4.77
N LYS A 48 5.75 -11.67 -3.70
CA LYS A 48 4.55 -12.53 -3.82
C LYS A 48 3.46 -11.94 -4.70
N LEU A 49 3.15 -10.65 -4.56
CA LEU A 49 2.10 -9.99 -5.34
C LEU A 49 2.53 -9.82 -6.80
N VAL A 50 3.81 -9.50 -7.03
CA VAL A 50 4.41 -9.46 -8.38
C VAL A 50 4.30 -10.81 -9.08
N THR A 51 4.57 -11.90 -8.35
CA THR A 51 4.44 -13.26 -8.86
C THR A 51 3.00 -13.61 -9.18
N GLU A 52 2.05 -13.26 -8.31
CA GLU A 52 0.61 -13.49 -8.52
C GLU A 52 0.09 -12.79 -9.77
N LEU A 53 0.62 -11.60 -10.07
CA LEU A 53 0.28 -10.83 -11.28
C LEU A 53 1.00 -11.31 -12.54
N GLY A 54 1.96 -12.23 -12.42
CA GLY A 54 2.74 -12.73 -13.56
C GLY A 54 3.66 -11.67 -14.18
N ILE A 55 4.05 -10.64 -13.43
CA ILE A 55 4.88 -9.52 -13.92
C ILE A 55 6.34 -9.59 -13.45
N GLY A 56 6.73 -10.68 -12.79
CA GLY A 56 8.09 -10.93 -12.32
C GLY A 56 8.12 -11.92 -11.15
N GLN A 57 9.26 -11.99 -10.44
CA GLN A 57 9.41 -12.80 -9.22
C GLN A 57 10.01 -12.02 -8.04
N GLU A 58 10.55 -10.83 -8.28
CA GLU A 58 11.20 -9.99 -7.27
C GLU A 58 10.29 -8.82 -6.87
N MET A 59 10.80 -7.92 -6.02
CA MET A 59 10.05 -6.72 -5.64
C MET A 59 9.72 -5.88 -6.87
N GLY A 60 8.52 -5.31 -6.89
CA GLY A 60 8.00 -4.58 -8.05
C GLY A 60 7.70 -3.12 -7.74
N LEU A 61 7.95 -2.24 -8.71
CA LEU A 61 7.51 -0.85 -8.70
C LEU A 61 6.67 -0.59 -9.95
N MET A 62 5.38 -0.34 -9.77
CA MET A 62 4.47 0.07 -10.84
C MET A 62 4.40 1.59 -10.90
N VAL A 63 4.71 2.16 -12.07
CA VAL A 63 4.65 3.61 -12.32
C VAL A 63 3.70 3.86 -13.47
N ARG A 64 2.60 4.59 -13.23
CA ARG A 64 1.63 4.95 -14.25
C ARG A 64 1.72 6.43 -14.58
N PHE A 65 1.67 6.77 -15.87
CA PHE A 65 1.51 8.14 -16.36
C PHE A 65 0.23 8.25 -17.17
N GLN A 66 -0.54 9.31 -16.96
CA GLN A 66 -1.74 9.59 -17.71
C GLN A 66 -1.82 11.07 -18.04
N SER A 67 -1.77 11.41 -19.32
CA SER A 67 -1.74 12.78 -19.83
C SER A 67 -1.97 12.77 -21.35
N VAL A 68 -1.47 13.78 -22.06
CA VAL A 68 -1.26 13.75 -23.52
C VAL A 68 -0.16 12.75 -23.88
N ALA A 69 -0.26 12.13 -25.07
CA ALA A 69 0.60 11.02 -25.50
C ALA A 69 2.10 11.36 -25.45
N ASP A 70 2.50 12.54 -25.91
CA ASP A 70 3.92 12.94 -25.94
C ASP A 70 4.51 13.03 -24.53
N SER A 71 3.75 13.57 -23.56
CA SER A 71 4.18 13.68 -22.17
C SER A 71 4.31 12.30 -21.52
N VAL A 72 3.38 11.38 -21.78
CA VAL A 72 3.43 10.01 -21.27
C VAL A 72 4.69 9.31 -21.80
N LYS A 73 4.91 9.34 -23.11
CA LYS A 73 6.07 8.72 -23.76
C LYS A 73 7.40 9.23 -23.19
N GLU A 74 7.51 10.54 -23.02
CA GLU A 74 8.73 11.18 -22.52
C GLU A 74 9.00 10.81 -21.05
N GLN A 75 7.97 10.72 -20.21
CA GLN A 75 8.09 10.30 -18.81
C GLN A 75 8.42 8.81 -18.67
N CYS A 76 7.79 7.95 -19.48
CA CYS A 76 8.11 6.53 -19.57
C CYS A 76 9.58 6.29 -19.95
N ALA A 77 10.10 7.00 -20.94
CA ALA A 77 11.51 6.90 -21.36
C ALA A 77 12.48 7.25 -20.22
N ARG A 78 12.14 8.23 -19.38
CA ARG A 78 12.97 8.62 -18.23
C ARG A 78 13.00 7.54 -17.15
N ILE A 79 11.86 6.90 -16.86
CA ILE A 79 11.83 5.76 -15.93
C ILE A 79 12.62 4.58 -16.49
N GLN A 80 12.56 4.35 -17.80
CA GLN A 80 13.37 3.31 -18.46
C GLN A 80 14.86 3.55 -18.24
N SER A 81 15.35 4.77 -18.44
CA SER A 81 16.76 5.10 -18.18
C SER A 81 17.15 4.89 -16.72
N VAL A 82 16.26 5.19 -15.76
CA VAL A 82 16.49 4.88 -14.34
C VAL A 82 16.61 3.38 -14.11
N ALA A 83 15.76 2.58 -14.74
CA ALA A 83 15.80 1.12 -14.64
C ALA A 83 17.11 0.55 -15.18
N GLU A 84 17.54 1.00 -16.37
CA GLU A 84 18.78 0.57 -17.02
C GLU A 84 20.02 0.92 -16.18
N GLN A 85 20.08 2.13 -15.63
CA GLN A 85 21.18 2.56 -14.75
C GLN A 85 21.29 1.74 -13.46
N LEU A 86 20.15 1.26 -12.95
CA LEU A 86 20.07 0.47 -11.73
C LEU A 86 20.09 -1.06 -12.00
N GLY A 87 20.19 -1.48 -13.26
CA GLY A 87 20.16 -2.90 -13.64
C GLY A 87 18.81 -3.59 -13.37
N LEU A 88 17.71 -2.83 -13.29
CA LEU A 88 16.37 -3.34 -13.05
C LEU A 88 15.73 -3.84 -14.34
N ARG A 89 14.99 -4.95 -14.24
CA ARG A 89 14.14 -5.39 -15.36
C ARG A 89 12.96 -4.43 -15.48
N ASN A 90 12.58 -4.11 -16.72
CA ASN A 90 11.43 -3.25 -16.98
C ASN A 90 10.51 -3.86 -18.04
N SER A 91 9.21 -3.61 -17.90
CA SER A 91 8.18 -3.96 -18.87
C SER A 91 7.18 -2.82 -19.03
N PHE A 92 6.67 -2.65 -20.25
CA PHE A 92 5.74 -1.58 -20.62
C PHE A 92 4.36 -2.14 -20.92
N TYR A 93 3.34 -1.43 -20.45
CA TYR A 93 1.93 -1.75 -20.67
C TYR A 93 1.25 -0.50 -21.22
N SER A 94 0.64 -0.62 -22.41
CA SER A 94 -0.02 0.47 -23.13
C SER A 94 -1.30 -0.05 -23.82
N ASN A 95 -2.08 0.82 -24.45
CA ASN A 95 -3.20 0.43 -25.33
C ASN A 95 -4.22 -0.57 -24.73
N GLY A 96 -4.57 -0.41 -23.44
CA GLY A 96 -5.52 -1.27 -22.73
C GLY A 96 -4.88 -2.34 -21.85
N ASP A 97 -3.65 -2.74 -22.14
CA ASP A 97 -2.88 -3.64 -21.26
C ASP A 97 -2.58 -2.96 -19.91
N ASP A 98 -2.35 -1.64 -19.93
CA ASP A 98 -2.27 -0.80 -18.73
C ASP A 98 -3.50 -1.00 -17.83
N THR A 99 -4.70 -0.74 -18.36
CA THR A 99 -5.95 -0.90 -17.61
C THR A 99 -6.11 -2.32 -17.08
N SER A 100 -5.85 -3.33 -17.92
CA SER A 100 -5.98 -4.74 -17.56
C SER A 100 -5.03 -5.14 -16.43
N LEU A 101 -3.81 -4.58 -16.41
CA LEU A 101 -2.84 -4.80 -15.34
C LEU A 101 -3.34 -4.23 -14.00
N TRP A 102 -3.85 -2.98 -14.00
CA TRP A 102 -4.39 -2.35 -12.78
C TRP A 102 -5.65 -3.04 -12.27
N GLU A 103 -6.51 -3.53 -13.18
CA GLU A 103 -7.67 -4.37 -12.82
C GLU A 103 -7.23 -5.71 -12.24
N SER A 104 -6.18 -6.33 -12.79
CA SER A 104 -5.61 -7.57 -12.25
C SER A 104 -5.06 -7.38 -10.84
N LEU A 105 -4.35 -6.28 -10.58
CA LEU A 105 -3.90 -5.89 -9.24
C LEU A 105 -5.08 -5.73 -8.27
N ALA A 106 -6.12 -4.99 -8.68
CA ALA A 106 -7.32 -4.79 -7.87
C ALA A 106 -8.05 -6.11 -7.58
N ASN A 107 -8.14 -7.01 -8.57
CA ASN A 107 -8.78 -8.32 -8.43
C ASN A 107 -7.98 -9.27 -7.52
N SER A 108 -6.66 -9.31 -7.65
CA SER A 108 -5.79 -10.07 -6.73
C SER A 108 -5.96 -9.62 -5.30
N ILE A 109 -5.94 -8.30 -5.06
CA ILE A 109 -6.21 -7.72 -3.74
C ILE A 109 -7.62 -8.06 -3.25
N GLY A 110 -8.62 -8.03 -4.13
CA GLY A 110 -10.00 -8.38 -3.80
C GLY A 110 -10.17 -9.84 -3.38
N LYS A 111 -9.48 -10.77 -4.02
CA LYS A 111 -9.48 -12.20 -3.67
C LYS A 111 -8.85 -12.45 -2.29
N LEU A 112 -7.78 -11.74 -1.95
CA LEU A 112 -7.13 -11.87 -0.64
C LEU A 112 -8.05 -11.48 0.52
N GLY A 113 -8.92 -10.48 0.32
CA GLY A 113 -9.92 -10.08 1.31
C GLY A 113 -11.07 -11.08 1.52
N GLN A 114 -11.27 -12.03 0.60
CA GLN A 114 -12.30 -13.08 0.73
C GLN A 114 -11.80 -14.32 1.46
N SER A 115 -10.48 -14.52 1.49
CA SER A 115 -9.83 -15.58 2.27
C SER A 115 -9.76 -15.17 3.75
N SER A 116 -9.72 -16.15 4.67
CA SER A 116 -9.50 -15.90 6.10
C SER A 116 -8.10 -15.29 6.33
N THR A 117 -7.98 -13.98 6.14
CA THR A 117 -6.74 -13.22 6.21
C THR A 117 -6.77 -12.18 7.31
N ILE A 118 -5.58 -11.79 7.75
CA ILE A 118 -5.36 -10.60 8.57
C ILE A 118 -4.96 -9.49 7.62
N VAL A 119 -5.68 -8.38 7.65
CA VAL A 119 -5.40 -7.21 6.81
C VAL A 119 -4.90 -6.09 7.70
N CYS A 120 -3.70 -5.62 7.43
CA CYS A 120 -3.06 -4.53 8.14
C CYS A 120 -2.94 -3.31 7.22
N LYS A 121 -3.40 -2.14 7.68
CA LYS A 121 -3.02 -0.86 7.11
C LYS A 121 -1.68 -0.45 7.72
N ILE A 122 -0.74 -0.05 6.87
CA ILE A 122 0.54 0.50 7.28
C ILE A 122 0.71 1.92 6.76
N GLY A 123 1.52 2.71 7.45
CA GLY A 123 2.05 3.97 6.94
C GLY A 123 3.49 4.09 7.35
N VAL A 124 4.39 4.41 6.42
CA VAL A 124 5.83 4.56 6.64
C VAL A 124 6.38 5.71 5.80
N LEU A 125 7.60 6.16 6.10
CA LEU A 125 8.29 7.11 5.23
C LEU A 125 8.53 6.49 3.84
N PRO A 126 8.42 7.25 2.74
CA PRO A 126 8.66 6.72 1.40
C PRO A 126 10.04 6.05 1.24
N THR A 127 11.07 6.56 1.93
CA THR A 127 12.42 5.99 1.95
C THR A 127 12.52 4.66 2.69
N ALA A 128 11.57 4.36 3.58
CA ALA A 128 11.50 3.10 4.32
C ALA A 128 10.54 2.09 3.68
N ALA A 129 9.83 2.45 2.60
CA ALA A 129 8.78 1.63 2.00
C ALA A 129 9.30 0.27 1.51
N ALA A 130 10.40 0.24 0.74
CA ALA A 130 11.01 -0.99 0.22
C ALA A 130 11.44 -1.93 1.35
N LYS A 131 12.23 -1.40 2.30
CA LYS A 131 12.67 -2.15 3.48
C LYS A 131 11.48 -2.70 4.27
N THR A 132 10.48 -1.86 4.54
CA THR A 132 9.29 -2.25 5.29
C THR A 132 8.54 -3.38 4.63
N LEU A 133 8.30 -3.26 3.32
CA LEU A 133 7.58 -4.26 2.56
C LEU A 133 8.35 -5.59 2.49
N ASN A 134 9.67 -5.54 2.30
CA ASN A 134 10.54 -6.70 2.33
C ASN A 134 10.52 -7.43 3.68
N THR A 135 10.60 -6.68 4.79
CA THR A 135 10.51 -7.24 6.14
C THR A 135 9.16 -7.92 6.37
N LEU A 136 8.05 -7.26 6.02
CA LEU A 136 6.72 -7.83 6.22
C LEU A 136 6.46 -9.04 5.30
N GLU A 137 7.04 -9.04 4.10
CA GLU A 137 6.97 -10.19 3.19
C GLU A 137 7.74 -11.40 3.71
N SER A 138 8.91 -11.20 4.33
CA SER A 138 9.65 -12.29 5.00
C SER A 138 8.87 -12.97 6.13
N LEU A 139 7.91 -12.25 6.72
CA LEU A 139 6.97 -12.79 7.71
C LEU A 139 5.73 -13.45 7.07
N GLY A 140 5.76 -13.66 5.75
CA GLY A 140 4.68 -14.26 4.99
C GLY A 140 3.71 -13.26 4.37
N GLY A 141 3.88 -11.96 4.59
CA GLY A 141 2.99 -10.92 4.09
C GLY A 141 2.99 -10.80 2.58
N LEU A 142 1.82 -10.51 2.02
CA LEU A 142 1.67 -9.99 0.67
C LEU A 142 1.28 -8.52 0.83
N GLY A 143 1.91 -7.59 0.13
CA GLY A 143 1.63 -6.18 0.39
C GLY A 143 1.83 -5.23 -0.78
N LEU A 144 1.24 -4.05 -0.62
CA LEU A 144 1.24 -2.93 -1.53
C LEU A 144 1.47 -1.65 -0.72
N ILE A 145 2.39 -0.79 -1.16
CA ILE A 145 2.60 0.56 -0.60
C ILE A 145 2.48 1.60 -1.72
N HIS A 146 1.57 2.56 -1.55
CA HIS A 146 1.45 3.74 -2.39
C HIS A 146 2.52 4.75 -2.01
N VAL A 147 3.65 4.69 -2.71
CA VAL A 147 4.93 5.34 -2.36
C VAL A 147 4.78 6.83 -2.07
N ARG A 148 3.97 7.56 -2.86
CA ARG A 148 3.78 9.01 -2.67
C ARG A 148 3.15 9.40 -1.34
N SER A 149 2.33 8.52 -0.77
CA SER A 149 1.69 8.75 0.53
C SER A 149 2.38 8.01 1.66
N GLY A 150 3.21 7.01 1.34
CA GLY A 150 3.77 6.07 2.30
C GLY A 150 2.75 5.10 2.92
N LEU A 151 1.48 5.15 2.49
CA LEU A 151 0.42 4.30 2.99
C LEU A 151 0.34 3.00 2.21
N GLY A 152 0.09 1.91 2.90
CA GLY A 152 -0.02 0.60 2.29
C GLY A 152 -0.98 -0.33 3.01
N LYS A 153 -1.16 -1.50 2.40
CA LYS A 153 -1.87 -2.63 2.97
C LYS A 153 -1.01 -3.88 2.86
N VAL A 154 -1.09 -4.71 3.88
CA VAL A 154 -0.43 -6.01 3.91
C VAL A 154 -1.43 -7.06 4.39
N TRP A 155 -1.47 -8.18 3.68
CA TRP A 155 -2.32 -9.32 3.92
C TRP A 155 -1.47 -10.48 4.43
N PHE A 156 -1.99 -11.16 5.45
CA PHE A 156 -1.38 -12.35 6.03
C PHE A 156 -2.39 -13.46 6.15
N GLU A 157 -1.95 -14.72 6.03
CA GLU A 157 -2.82 -15.87 6.26
C GLU A 157 -3.10 -16.05 7.76
N SER A 158 -4.37 -16.20 8.14
CA SER A 158 -4.77 -16.11 9.56
C SER A 158 -4.22 -17.21 10.46
N LYS A 159 -3.96 -18.41 9.91
CA LYS A 159 -3.55 -19.59 10.70
C LYS A 159 -2.15 -19.44 11.30
N ALA A 160 -1.33 -18.55 10.78
CA ALA A 160 0.08 -18.44 11.13
C ALA A 160 0.38 -17.34 12.17
N PHE A 161 -0.60 -16.55 12.60
CA PHE A 161 -0.34 -15.29 13.32
C PHE A 161 -0.86 -15.27 14.76
N SER A 162 0.01 -14.82 15.67
CA SER A 162 -0.31 -14.51 17.06
C SER A 162 -0.38 -13.01 17.30
N SER A 163 -1.00 -12.60 18.41
CA SER A 163 -1.06 -11.20 18.84
C SER A 163 0.34 -10.60 19.04
N GLU A 164 1.33 -11.41 19.45
CA GLU A 164 2.71 -10.99 19.64
C GLU A 164 3.42 -10.67 18.32
N MET A 165 3.18 -11.45 17.26
CA MET A 165 3.70 -11.14 15.93
C MET A 165 3.18 -9.80 15.42
N ILE A 166 1.89 -9.50 15.63
CA ILE A 166 1.30 -8.21 15.26
C ILE A 166 1.96 -7.06 16.03
N LYS A 167 2.19 -7.22 17.34
CA LYS A 167 2.91 -6.21 18.14
C LYS A 167 4.33 -5.99 17.63
N ASN A 168 5.05 -7.04 17.27
CA ASN A 168 6.40 -6.94 16.71
C ASN A 168 6.41 -6.19 15.38
N MET A 169 5.48 -6.51 14.46
CA MET A 169 5.34 -5.78 13.20
C MET A 169 4.97 -4.31 13.41
N ARG A 170 4.09 -4.01 14.37
CA ARG A 170 3.73 -2.64 14.75
C ARG A 170 4.93 -1.88 15.31
N ASN A 171 5.72 -2.50 16.17
CA ASN A 171 6.95 -1.91 16.71
C ASN A 171 7.97 -1.63 15.61
N PHE A 172 8.15 -2.57 14.68
CA PHE A 172 9.00 -2.36 13.51
C PHE A 172 8.53 -1.15 12.67
N CYS A 173 7.24 -1.07 12.33
CA CYS A 173 6.70 0.09 11.62
C CYS A 173 6.97 1.40 12.39
N LYS A 174 6.84 1.38 13.73
CA LYS A 174 7.15 2.54 14.58
C LYS A 174 8.63 2.93 14.53
N THR A 175 9.56 1.96 14.48
CA THR A 175 11.00 2.26 14.32
C THR A 175 11.32 2.92 12.99
N GLU A 176 10.52 2.65 11.96
CA GLU A 176 10.58 3.30 10.64
C GLU A 176 9.72 4.60 10.58
N GLN A 177 9.42 5.19 11.75
CA GLN A 177 8.60 6.40 11.92
C GLN A 177 7.18 6.28 11.33
N GLY A 178 6.67 5.05 11.32
CA GLY A 178 5.38 4.69 10.77
C GLY A 178 4.38 4.15 11.79
N PHE A 179 3.34 3.52 11.28
CA PHE A 179 2.29 2.87 12.08
C PHE A 179 1.77 1.60 11.38
N MET A 180 1.11 0.76 12.17
CA MET A 180 0.34 -0.39 11.68
C MET A 180 -0.98 -0.52 12.46
N THR A 181 -2.08 -0.59 11.72
CA THR A 181 -3.45 -0.80 12.23
C THR A 181 -4.03 -2.05 11.61
N VAL A 182 -4.65 -2.91 12.41
CA VAL A 182 -5.36 -4.10 11.95
C VAL A 182 -6.76 -3.68 11.50
N LEU A 183 -7.07 -3.90 10.22
CA LEU A 183 -8.39 -3.63 9.64
C LEU A 183 -9.30 -4.86 9.76
N GLU A 184 -8.75 -6.04 9.47
CA GLU A 184 -9.48 -7.30 9.45
C GLU A 184 -8.62 -8.38 10.10
N ALA A 185 -9.25 -9.24 10.90
CA ALA A 185 -8.62 -10.38 11.57
C ALA A 185 -9.72 -11.27 12.20
N PRO A 186 -9.42 -12.55 12.48
CA PRO A 186 -10.30 -13.41 13.27
C PRO A 186 -10.68 -12.79 14.61
N ILE A 187 -11.91 -13.07 15.08
CA ILE A 187 -12.44 -12.51 16.33
C ILE A 187 -11.55 -12.86 17.53
N THR A 188 -11.09 -14.10 17.61
CA THR A 188 -10.19 -14.59 18.66
C THR A 188 -8.95 -13.71 18.79
N LEU A 189 -8.33 -13.38 17.65
CA LEU A 189 -7.16 -12.53 17.61
C LEU A 189 -7.47 -11.08 18.01
N LYS A 190 -8.59 -10.52 17.54
CA LYS A 190 -9.02 -9.16 17.90
C LYS A 190 -9.36 -8.99 19.38
N GLN A 191 -9.77 -10.06 20.07
CA GLN A 191 -10.03 -10.02 21.52
C GLN A 191 -8.76 -9.94 22.37
N GLU A 192 -7.62 -10.34 21.82
CA GLU A 192 -6.33 -10.37 22.52
C GLU A 192 -5.46 -9.14 22.24
N LEU A 193 -5.83 -8.27 21.29
CA LEU A 193 -5.00 -7.16 20.86
C LEU A 193 -5.80 -5.87 20.57
N ASP A 194 -5.20 -4.73 20.90
CA ASP A 194 -5.67 -3.44 20.40
C ASP A 194 -5.43 -3.36 18.89
N VAL A 195 -6.50 -3.43 18.10
CA VAL A 195 -6.46 -3.42 16.63
C VAL A 195 -5.99 -2.09 16.08
N TRP A 196 -6.17 -0.99 16.81
CA TRP A 196 -5.86 0.35 16.34
C TRP A 196 -4.38 0.69 16.48
N GLY A 197 -3.78 0.35 17.62
CA GLY A 197 -2.40 0.71 17.94
C GLY A 197 -2.21 2.21 18.17
N TYR A 198 -3.27 2.92 18.56
CA TYR A 198 -3.23 4.37 18.74
C TYR A 198 -2.45 4.74 19.99
N GLN A 199 -1.56 5.72 19.86
CA GLN A 199 -0.69 6.23 20.95
C GLN A 199 -0.75 7.76 21.06
N GLY A 200 -1.71 8.39 20.37
CA GLY A 200 -1.83 9.85 20.36
C GLY A 200 -2.62 10.41 21.55
N ASN A 201 -2.75 11.73 21.60
CA ASN A 201 -3.41 12.47 22.69
C ASN A 201 -4.83 12.97 22.34
N GLY A 202 -5.38 12.58 21.19
CA GLY A 202 -6.68 13.04 20.70
C GLY A 202 -7.90 12.33 21.30
N LEU A 203 -7.69 11.37 22.21
CA LEU A 203 -8.77 10.50 22.70
C LEU A 203 -9.91 11.27 23.38
N GLU A 204 -9.56 12.24 24.22
CA GLU A 204 -10.55 13.08 24.91
C GLU A 204 -11.40 13.91 23.93
N VAL A 205 -10.78 14.43 22.87
CA VAL A 205 -11.51 15.15 21.81
C VAL A 205 -12.46 14.20 21.08
N MET A 206 -12.01 12.99 20.74
CA MET A 206 -12.85 11.99 20.07
C MET A 206 -14.03 11.55 20.95
N ARG A 207 -13.82 11.39 22.27
CA ARG A 207 -14.90 11.12 23.24
C ARG A 207 -15.91 12.26 23.30
N GLY A 208 -15.43 13.51 23.35
CA GLY A 208 -16.30 14.68 23.33
C GLY A 208 -17.17 14.75 22.08
N ILE A 209 -16.60 14.44 20.91
CA ILE A 209 -17.37 14.36 19.65
C ILE A 209 -18.42 13.23 19.73
N LYS A 210 -18.02 12.01 20.13
CA LYS A 210 -18.94 10.87 20.27
C LYS A 210 -20.12 11.21 21.18
N GLN A 211 -19.86 11.79 22.35
CA GLN A 211 -20.90 12.14 23.31
C GLN A 211 -21.89 13.19 22.78
N LYS A 212 -21.44 14.12 21.93
CA LYS A 212 -22.32 15.15 21.35
C LYS A 212 -23.24 14.60 20.26
N PHE A 213 -22.77 13.65 19.45
CA PHE A 213 -23.53 13.12 18.31
C PHE A 213 -24.23 11.78 18.59
N ASP A 214 -23.78 11.03 19.60
CA ASP A 214 -24.35 9.73 20.01
C ASP A 214 -24.27 9.57 21.54
N PRO A 215 -25.04 10.37 22.30
CA PRO A 215 -24.98 10.38 23.77
C PRO A 215 -25.38 9.04 24.41
N GLU A 216 -26.27 8.28 23.76
CA GLU A 216 -26.75 6.97 24.23
C GLU A 216 -25.88 5.81 23.73
N ASN A 217 -24.78 6.10 23.02
CA ASN A 217 -23.83 5.11 22.48
C ASN A 217 -24.47 3.98 21.65
N VAL A 218 -25.41 4.32 20.77
CA VAL A 218 -26.15 3.35 19.96
C VAL A 218 -25.35 2.96 18.71
N LEU A 219 -24.51 3.86 18.19
CA LEU A 219 -23.80 3.66 16.92
C LEU A 219 -22.48 2.92 17.13
N SER A 220 -22.49 1.61 16.90
CA SER A 220 -21.29 0.73 16.89
C SER A 220 -20.44 0.81 18.17
N PRO A 221 -21.02 0.51 19.34
CA PRO A 221 -20.37 0.70 20.64
C PRO A 221 -19.06 -0.09 20.76
N GLY A 222 -18.01 0.57 21.26
CA GLY A 222 -16.74 -0.07 21.62
C GLY A 222 -15.89 -0.53 20.44
N ARG A 223 -16.21 -0.12 19.21
CA ARG A 223 -15.47 -0.55 18.01
C ARG A 223 -14.27 0.33 17.70
N PHE A 224 -14.23 1.56 18.22
CA PHE A 224 -13.19 2.51 17.94
C PHE A 224 -12.18 2.64 19.09
N ILE A 225 -11.18 3.48 18.88
CA ILE A 225 -10.04 3.69 19.78
C ILE A 225 -10.54 4.03 21.19
N GLY A 226 -9.98 3.38 22.21
CA GLY A 226 -10.29 3.67 23.62
C GLY A 226 -11.74 3.36 24.03
N GLY A 227 -12.40 2.45 23.30
CA GLY A 227 -13.77 1.98 23.59
C GLY A 227 -14.88 2.89 23.08
N ILE A 228 -14.55 3.83 22.19
CA ILE A 228 -15.51 4.74 21.53
C ILE A 228 -16.38 3.97 20.51
#